data_AF-A0A966WAB4-F1
#
_entry.id   AF-A0A966WAB4-F1
#
_cell.length_a   1.000
_cell.length_b   1.000
_cell.length_c   1.000
_cell.angle_alpha   90.00
_cell.angle_beta   90.00
_cell.angle_gamma   90.00
#
_symmetry.space_group_name_H-M   'P 1'
#
loop_
_entity.id
_entity.type
_entity.pdbx_description
1 polymer ?
#
loop_
_entity_poly.entity_id
_entity_poly.type
_entity_poly.pdbx_seq_one_letter_code
_entity_poly.pdbx_strand_id
1 'polypeptide(L)'
;MLNAPIGTLLLVTNEAMELFFALLGMLALLGSLGIVVARVSGSAAGRQLIQGLAPLALAVPALVTSVSMVGSLYFSEVVNYRPCVLCWYQRIAMYSLAIVLVTAAVRRDKSIASYAMVLAGIGAAISAYHWLLERWPAIDTGSCSADAPCSVPYFEVFGFVSLAFMAFCAFVTVLVFLGVVSRADGATMDAARPTAVAK
;
A
#
# COMPACT_ATOMS: atom_id res chain seq x y z
N MET A 1 1.93 -23.23 35.94
CA MET A 1 1.22 -23.86 34.80
C MET A 1 -0.02 -23.08 34.33
N LEU A 2 -0.21 -21.80 34.70
CA LEU A 2 -1.38 -20.99 34.28
C LEU A 2 -1.18 -20.13 33.01
N ASN A 3 0.00 -20.18 32.36
CA ASN A 3 0.29 -19.35 31.16
C ASN A 3 0.02 -20.03 29.81
N ALA A 4 -0.29 -21.33 29.78
CA ALA A 4 -0.48 -22.06 28.53
C ALA A 4 -1.68 -21.55 27.68
N PRO A 5 -2.89 -21.33 28.22
CA PRO A 5 -4.03 -20.94 27.39
C PRO A 5 -3.93 -19.51 26.87
N ILE A 6 -3.30 -18.59 27.62
CA ILE A 6 -3.12 -17.19 27.20
C ILE A 6 -2.05 -17.10 26.11
N GLY A 7 -0.95 -17.84 26.23
CA GLY A 7 0.10 -17.89 25.21
C GLY A 7 -0.39 -18.47 23.88
N THR A 8 -1.16 -19.56 23.92
CA THR A 8 -1.76 -20.15 22.71
C THR A 8 -2.81 -19.22 22.09
N LEU A 9 -3.62 -18.53 22.90
CA LEU A 9 -4.59 -17.58 22.39
C LEU A 9 -3.91 -16.40 21.68
N LEU A 10 -2.85 -15.83 22.26
CA LEU A 10 -2.09 -14.74 21.68
C LEU A 10 -1.39 -15.13 20.38
N LEU A 11 -0.81 -16.33 20.32
CA LEU A 11 -0.22 -16.87 19.09
C LEU A 11 -1.28 -17.02 18.00
N VAL A 12 -2.42 -17.65 18.31
CA VAL A 12 -3.53 -17.81 17.35
C VAL A 12 -4.07 -16.46 16.87
N THR A 13 -4.14 -15.45 17.74
CA THR A 13 -4.53 -14.10 17.32
C THR A 13 -3.50 -13.44 16.42
N ASN A 14 -2.21 -13.65 16.63
CA ASN A 14 -1.15 -13.06 15.79
C ASN A 14 -1.17 -13.65 14.38
N GLU A 15 -1.21 -14.98 14.26
CA GLU A 15 -1.30 -15.68 12.97
C GLU A 15 -2.55 -15.24 12.18
N ALA A 16 -3.69 -15.08 12.87
CA ALA A 16 -4.92 -14.58 12.27
C ALA A 16 -4.77 -13.15 11.74
N MET A 17 -4.09 -12.28 12.48
CA MET A 17 -3.84 -10.89 12.06
C MET A 17 -2.84 -10.82 10.90
N GLU A 18 -1.77 -11.61 10.93
CA GLU A 18 -0.81 -11.75 9.83
C GLU A 18 -1.51 -12.19 8.54
N LEU A 19 -2.33 -13.24 8.62
CA LEU A 19 -3.13 -13.72 7.49
C LEU A 19 -4.13 -12.66 7.00
N PHE A 20 -4.83 -11.98 7.91
CA PHE A 20 -5.78 -10.94 7.57
C PHE A 20 -5.14 -9.80 6.77
N PHE A 21 -4.02 -9.26 7.25
CA PHE A 21 -3.30 -8.19 6.53
C PHE A 21 -2.69 -8.70 5.21
N ALA A 22 -2.20 -9.94 5.17
CA ALA A 22 -1.69 -10.56 3.95
C ALA A 22 -2.77 -10.66 2.87
N LEU A 23 -3.98 -11.11 3.24
CA LEU A 23 -5.12 -11.20 2.33
C LEU A 23 -5.55 -9.82 1.83
N LEU A 24 -5.60 -8.80 2.70
CA LEU A 24 -5.89 -7.43 2.28
C LEU A 24 -4.85 -6.89 1.29
N GLY A 25 -3.56 -7.11 1.55
CA GLY A 25 -2.47 -6.72 0.66
C GLY A 25 -2.59 -7.38 -0.71
N MET A 26 -2.83 -8.70 -0.74
CA MET A 26 -3.03 -9.45 -1.97
C MET A 26 -4.27 -8.98 -2.75
N LEU A 27 -5.40 -8.77 -2.08
CA LEU A 27 -6.62 -8.24 -2.71
C LEU A 27 -6.39 -6.85 -3.31
N ALA A 28 -5.69 -5.96 -2.58
CA ALA A 28 -5.34 -4.63 -3.06
C ALA A 28 -4.44 -4.70 -4.30
N LEU A 29 -3.43 -5.59 -4.30
CA LEU A 29 -2.54 -5.78 -5.44
C LEU A 29 -3.27 -6.36 -6.66
N LEU A 30 -4.09 -7.39 -6.47
CA LEU A 30 -4.88 -8.00 -7.54
C LEU A 30 -5.88 -7.00 -8.15
N GLY A 31 -6.56 -6.23 -7.31
CA GLY A 31 -7.45 -5.15 -7.78
C GLY A 31 -6.67 -4.09 -8.56
N SER A 32 -5.49 -3.70 -8.09
CA SER A 32 -4.61 -2.74 -8.77
C SER A 32 -4.15 -3.26 -10.13
N LEU A 33 -3.77 -4.53 -10.22
CA LEU A 33 -3.41 -5.18 -11.47
C LEU A 33 -4.60 -5.23 -12.44
N GLY A 34 -5.79 -5.56 -11.95
CA GLY A 34 -7.03 -5.53 -12.73
C GLY A 34 -7.31 -4.15 -13.33
N ILE A 35 -7.09 -3.07 -12.57
CA ILE A 35 -7.22 -1.69 -13.05
C ILE A 35 -6.19 -1.37 -14.13
N VAL A 36 -4.92 -1.78 -13.95
CA VAL A 36 -3.87 -1.57 -14.96
C VAL A 36 -4.18 -2.34 -16.25
N VAL A 37 -4.61 -3.61 -16.15
CA VAL A 37 -5.01 -4.42 -17.30
C VAL A 37 -6.22 -3.81 -18.01
N ALA A 38 -7.24 -3.35 -17.27
CA ALA A 38 -8.37 -2.62 -17.81
C ALA A 38 -7.93 -1.36 -18.57
N ARG A 39 -6.94 -0.64 -18.05
CA ARG A 39 -6.39 0.58 -18.67
C ARG A 39 -5.57 0.30 -19.93
N VAL A 40 -4.78 -0.77 -19.94
CA VAL A 40 -3.85 -1.14 -21.03
C VAL A 40 -4.59 -1.86 -22.16
N SER A 41 -5.60 -2.69 -21.85
CA SER A 41 -6.40 -3.38 -22.87
C SER A 41 -7.19 -2.44 -23.79
N GLY A 42 -7.45 -1.19 -23.37
CA GLY A 42 -8.23 -0.21 -24.13
C GLY A 42 -9.71 -0.59 -24.35
N SER A 43 -10.16 -1.69 -23.74
CA SER A 43 -11.51 -2.22 -23.89
C SER A 43 -12.57 -1.20 -23.41
N ALA A 44 -13.75 -1.24 -24.03
CA ALA A 44 -14.87 -0.41 -23.60
C ALA A 44 -15.27 -0.71 -22.15
N ALA A 45 -15.30 -2.00 -21.79
CA ALA A 45 -15.54 -2.46 -20.43
C ALA A 45 -14.49 -1.94 -19.44
N GLY A 46 -13.20 -1.97 -19.81
CA GLY A 46 -12.12 -1.44 -18.96
C GLY A 46 -12.24 0.06 -18.70
N ARG A 47 -12.62 0.84 -19.72
CA ARG A 47 -12.91 2.27 -19.55
C ARG A 47 -14.11 2.53 -18.64
N GLN A 48 -15.19 1.77 -18.80
CA GLN A 48 -16.38 1.87 -17.94
C GLN A 48 -16.05 1.53 -16.48
N LEU A 49 -15.26 0.49 -16.24
CA LEU A 49 -14.80 0.12 -14.90
C LEU A 49 -14.01 1.26 -14.23
N ILE A 50 -13.03 1.83 -14.94
CA ILE A 50 -12.20 2.91 -14.38
C ILE A 50 -13.04 4.17 -14.10
N GLN A 51 -14.01 4.50 -14.97
CA GLN A 51 -14.95 5.59 -14.74
C GLN A 51 -15.83 5.35 -13.51
N GLY A 52 -16.28 4.11 -13.29
CA GLY A 52 -17.03 3.74 -12.08
C GLY A 52 -16.21 3.86 -10.78
N LEU A 53 -14.88 3.70 -10.87
CA LEU A 53 -13.96 3.81 -9.73
C LEU A 53 -13.48 5.25 -9.47
N ALA A 54 -13.67 6.18 -10.42
CA ALA A 54 -13.31 7.60 -10.30
C ALA A 54 -13.73 8.25 -8.95
N PRO A 55 -14.97 8.10 -8.43
CA PRO A 55 -15.35 8.71 -7.16
C PRO A 55 -14.58 8.16 -5.95
N LEU A 56 -13.97 6.98 -6.08
CA LEU A 56 -13.19 6.30 -5.04
C LEU A 56 -11.69 6.60 -5.13
N ALA A 57 -11.27 7.43 -6.10
CA ALA A 57 -9.86 7.67 -6.44
C ALA A 57 -8.99 8.14 -5.26
N LEU A 58 -9.55 8.93 -4.34
CA LEU A 58 -8.85 9.39 -3.13
C LEU A 58 -9.19 8.55 -1.89
N ALA A 59 -10.43 8.05 -1.80
CA ALA A 59 -10.90 7.32 -0.63
C ALA A 59 -10.19 5.98 -0.45
N VAL A 60 -9.97 5.22 -1.54
CA VAL A 60 -9.30 3.92 -1.47
C VAL A 60 -7.82 4.07 -1.07
N PRO A 61 -7.00 4.95 -1.67
CA PRO A 61 -5.65 5.22 -1.19
C PRO A 61 -5.59 5.67 0.27
N ALA A 62 -6.50 6.55 0.70
CA ALA A 62 -6.56 7.00 2.08
C ALA A 62 -6.86 5.84 3.06
N LEU A 63 -7.80 4.96 2.69
CA LEU A 63 -8.14 3.78 3.48
C LEU A 63 -6.96 2.82 3.56
N VAL A 64 -6.37 2.46 2.42
CA VAL A 64 -5.25 1.50 2.34
C VAL A 64 -4.07 1.99 3.17
N THR A 65 -3.65 3.24 3.00
CA THR A 65 -2.52 3.81 3.75
C THR A 65 -2.79 3.90 5.25
N SER A 66 -4.02 4.23 5.65
CA SER A 66 -4.43 4.25 7.07
C SER A 66 -4.43 2.85 7.68
N VAL A 67 -4.98 1.86 6.98
CA VAL A 67 -4.99 0.46 7.42
C VAL A 67 -3.56 -0.08 7.50
N SER A 68 -2.69 0.21 6.53
CA SER A 68 -1.28 -0.16 6.56
C SER A 68 -0.52 0.51 7.71
N MET A 69 -0.81 1.77 8.03
CA MET A 69 -0.23 2.46 9.20
C MET A 69 -0.64 1.77 10.49
N VAL A 70 -1.94 1.50 10.68
CA VAL A 70 -2.47 0.81 11.87
C VAL A 70 -1.91 -0.61 11.99
N GLY A 71 -1.87 -1.37 10.91
CA GLY A 71 -1.27 -2.70 10.89
C GLY A 71 0.21 -2.66 11.26
N SER A 72 0.97 -1.71 10.72
CA SER A 72 2.37 -1.49 11.08
C SER A 72 2.56 -1.19 12.58
N LEU A 73 1.66 -0.40 13.19
CA LEU A 73 1.71 -0.10 14.62
C LEU A 73 1.31 -1.31 15.48
N TYR A 74 0.34 -2.10 15.03
CA TYR A 74 -0.04 -3.35 15.71
C TYR A 74 1.15 -4.30 15.81
N PHE A 75 1.86 -4.53 14.69
CA PHE A 75 3.02 -5.41 14.67
C PHE A 75 4.17 -4.88 15.54
N SER A 76 4.39 -3.56 15.62
CA SER A 76 5.48 -3.01 16.43
C SER A 76 5.16 -2.94 17.93
N GLU A 77 3.97 -2.51 18.32
CA GLU A 77 3.64 -2.23 19.72
C GLU A 77 2.98 -3.42 20.43
N VAL A 78 2.20 -4.23 19.70
CA VAL A 78 1.48 -5.37 20.29
C VAL A 78 2.28 -6.65 20.15
N VAL A 79 2.77 -6.93 18.93
CA VAL A 79 3.53 -8.15 18.63
C VAL A 79 5.02 -8.01 18.95
N ASN A 80 5.52 -6.77 19.09
CA ASN A 80 6.91 -6.43 19.40
C ASN A 80 7.91 -6.74 18.27
N TYR A 81 7.47 -6.69 17.00
CA TYR A 81 8.36 -6.72 15.86
C TYR A 81 9.13 -5.41 15.73
N ARG A 82 10.45 -5.46 15.89
CA ARG A 82 11.30 -4.27 15.80
C ARG A 82 11.51 -3.89 14.34
N PRO A 83 11.21 -2.64 13.94
CA PRO A 83 11.43 -2.22 12.57
C PRO A 83 12.93 -2.12 12.27
N CYS A 84 13.35 -2.76 11.18
CA CYS A 84 14.69 -2.55 10.62
C CYS A 84 14.80 -1.16 9.95
N VAL A 85 16.00 -0.83 9.48
CA VAL A 85 16.29 0.47 8.82
C VAL A 85 15.42 0.68 7.58
N LEU A 86 15.22 -0.35 6.74
CA LEU A 86 14.37 -0.24 5.55
C LEU A 86 12.88 -0.10 5.91
N CYS A 87 12.41 -0.81 6.94
CA CYS A 87 11.06 -0.62 7.48
C CYS A 87 10.84 0.81 7.95
N TRP A 88 11.83 1.45 8.58
CA TRP A 88 11.74 2.85 8.99
C TRP A 88 11.50 3.80 7.81
N TYR A 89 12.24 3.64 6.71
CA TYR A 89 12.01 4.45 5.52
C TYR A 89 10.62 4.22 4.91
N GLN A 90 10.15 2.96 4.89
CA GLN A 90 8.80 2.64 4.44
C GLN A 90 7.73 3.27 5.33
N ARG A 91 7.90 3.26 6.67
CA ARG A 91 6.98 3.91 7.62
C ARG A 91 6.90 5.42 7.40
N ILE A 92 8.04 6.09 7.21
CA ILE A 92 8.06 7.54 6.94
C ILE A 92 7.21 7.87 5.71
N ALA A 93 7.38 7.13 4.62
CA ALA A 93 6.59 7.32 3.41
C ALA A 93 5.10 6.98 3.63
N MET A 94 4.80 5.83 4.23
CA MET A 94 3.43 5.34 4.41
C MET A 94 2.61 6.22 5.36
N TYR A 95 3.20 6.64 6.48
CA TYR A 95 2.49 7.41 7.51
C TYR A 95 2.22 8.84 7.02
N SER A 96 3.19 9.42 6.32
CA SER A 96 3.00 10.71 5.65
C SER A 96 1.89 10.64 4.60
N LEU A 97 1.85 9.56 3.80
CA LEU A 97 0.77 9.34 2.83
C LEU A 97 -0.59 9.18 3.51
N ALA A 98 -0.68 8.46 4.63
CA ALA A 98 -1.93 8.29 5.36
C ALA A 98 -2.54 9.65 5.76
N ILE A 99 -1.72 10.53 6.36
CA ILE A 99 -2.17 11.87 6.78
C ILE A 99 -2.59 12.72 5.58
N VAL A 100 -1.76 12.75 4.55
CA VAL A 100 -1.96 13.60 3.37
C VAL A 100 -3.17 13.14 2.55
N LEU A 101 -3.33 11.84 2.32
CA LEU A 101 -4.43 11.28 1.53
C LEU A 101 -5.76 11.33 2.26
N VAL A 102 -5.78 11.11 3.58
CA VAL A 102 -7.01 11.33 4.38
C VAL A 102 -7.45 12.78 4.30
N THR A 103 -6.51 13.72 4.44
CA THR A 103 -6.81 15.16 4.32
C THR A 103 -7.32 15.51 2.92
N ALA A 104 -6.68 14.99 1.87
CA ALA A 104 -7.11 15.16 0.49
C ALA A 104 -8.49 14.57 0.23
N ALA A 105 -8.81 13.39 0.78
CA ALA A 105 -10.10 12.73 0.64
C ALA A 105 -11.23 13.53 1.31
N VAL A 106 -11.00 14.07 2.52
CA VAL A 106 -11.96 14.91 3.25
C VAL A 106 -12.19 16.24 2.51
N ARG A 107 -11.12 16.89 2.05
CA ARG A 107 -11.19 18.18 1.35
C ARG A 107 -11.55 18.06 -0.13
N ARG A 108 -11.63 16.84 -0.67
CA ARG A 108 -11.77 16.55 -2.11
C ARG A 108 -10.69 17.24 -2.97
N ASP A 109 -9.50 17.42 -2.41
CA ASP A 109 -8.39 18.10 -3.07
C ASP A 109 -7.52 17.13 -3.86
N LYS A 110 -7.68 17.14 -5.19
CA LYS A 110 -6.94 16.27 -6.11
C LYS A 110 -5.54 16.80 -6.45
N SER A 111 -5.22 18.05 -6.11
CA SER A 111 -3.93 18.67 -6.44
C SER A 111 -2.75 17.97 -5.75
N ILE A 112 -3.03 17.35 -4.60
CA ILE A 112 -2.07 16.59 -3.79
C ILE A 112 -1.58 15.30 -4.48
N ALA A 113 -2.29 14.80 -5.50
CA ALA A 113 -2.02 13.51 -6.11
C ALA A 113 -0.59 13.39 -6.66
N SER A 114 -0.02 14.45 -7.23
CA SER A 114 1.36 14.44 -7.76
C SER A 114 2.40 14.23 -6.66
N TYR A 115 2.28 14.96 -5.55
CA TYR A 115 3.17 14.83 -4.39
C TYR A 115 3.04 13.46 -3.73
N ALA A 116 1.81 12.98 -3.55
CA ALA A 116 1.55 11.66 -3.00
C ALA A 116 2.09 10.54 -3.91
N MET A 117 2.01 10.69 -5.24
CA MET A 117 2.59 9.73 -6.17
C MET A 117 4.12 9.65 -6.08
N VAL A 118 4.82 10.77 -5.93
CA VAL A 118 6.28 10.77 -5.76
C VAL A 118 6.67 10.00 -4.50
N LEU A 119 6.00 10.31 -3.39
CA LEU A 119 6.26 9.65 -2.11
C LEU A 119 5.93 8.15 -2.14
N ALA A 120 4.80 7.79 -2.76
CA ALA A 120 4.41 6.40 -2.97
C ALA A 120 5.38 5.66 -3.90
N GLY A 121 5.95 6.33 -4.90
CA GLY A 121 6.97 5.76 -5.80
C GLY A 121 8.26 5.41 -5.06
N ILE A 122 8.73 6.31 -4.19
CA ILE A 122 9.90 6.06 -3.33
C ILE A 122 9.61 4.89 -2.38
N GLY A 123 8.45 4.89 -1.72
CA GLY A 123 8.03 3.80 -0.85
C GLY A 123 7.94 2.45 -1.57
N ALA A 124 7.37 2.42 -2.78
CA ALA A 124 7.29 1.24 -3.62
C ALA A 124 8.68 0.70 -3.99
N ALA A 125 9.61 1.58 -4.38
CA ALA A 125 10.98 1.16 -4.70
C ALA A 125 11.70 0.56 -3.50
N ILE A 126 11.61 1.20 -2.33
CA ILE A 126 12.25 0.72 -1.10
C ILE A 126 11.63 -0.62 -0.65
N SER A 127 10.31 -0.74 -0.71
CA SER A 127 9.61 -1.99 -0.33
C SER A 127 9.88 -3.14 -1.28
N ALA A 128 9.95 -2.89 -2.58
CA ALA A 128 10.36 -3.89 -3.57
C ALA A 128 11.80 -4.36 -3.32
N TYR A 129 12.73 -3.42 -3.06
CA TYR A 129 14.10 -3.77 -2.73
C TYR A 129 14.21 -4.54 -1.40
N HIS A 130 13.44 -4.17 -0.39
CA HIS A 130 13.43 -4.86 0.89
C HIS A 130 12.91 -6.30 0.75
N TRP A 131 11.82 -6.49 0.01
CA TRP A 131 11.31 -7.84 -0.29
C TRP A 131 12.30 -8.67 -1.12
N LEU A 132 13.04 -8.04 -2.04
CA LEU A 132 14.11 -8.68 -2.79
C LEU A 132 15.24 -9.15 -1.85
N LEU A 133 15.64 -8.33 -0.87
CA LEU A 133 16.64 -8.69 0.14
C LEU A 133 16.20 -9.88 0.99
N GLU A 134 14.94 -9.93 1.41
CA GLU A 134 14.38 -11.07 2.16
C GLU A 134 14.47 -12.37 1.34
N ARG A 135 14.25 -12.31 0.02
CA ARG A 135 14.32 -13.48 -0.87
C ARG A 135 15.75 -13.87 -1.26
N TRP A 136 16.65 -12.90 -1.36
CA TRP A 136 18.06 -13.12 -1.71
C TRP A 136 19.00 -12.44 -0.69
N PRO A 137 19.13 -12.97 0.54
CA PRO A 137 19.96 -12.37 1.59
C PRO A 137 21.43 -12.12 1.20
N ALA A 138 21.96 -12.86 0.23
CA ALA A 138 23.35 -12.72 -0.24
C ALA A 138 23.68 -11.35 -0.88
N ILE A 139 22.68 -10.55 -1.25
CA ILE A 139 22.89 -9.20 -1.79
C ILE A 139 22.92 -8.13 -0.68
N ASP A 140 22.69 -8.52 0.57
CA ASP A 140 22.82 -7.62 1.72
C ASP A 140 24.29 -7.27 1.94
N THR A 141 24.60 -5.98 1.87
CA THR A 141 25.95 -5.44 2.06
C THR A 141 26.26 -5.07 3.51
N GLY A 142 25.39 -5.46 4.46
CA GLY A 142 25.54 -5.13 5.88
C GLY A 142 25.04 -3.73 6.23
N SER A 143 24.09 -3.21 5.45
CA SER A 143 23.54 -1.85 5.63
C SER A 143 22.53 -1.74 6.79
N CYS A 144 22.02 -2.87 7.28
CA CYS A 144 21.10 -2.94 8.41
C CYS A 144 21.80 -3.48 9.67
N SER A 145 21.27 -3.10 10.85
CA SER A 145 21.81 -3.51 12.15
C SER A 145 21.74 -5.02 12.35
N ALA A 146 22.72 -5.60 13.05
CA ALA A 146 22.70 -7.02 13.44
C ALA A 146 21.50 -7.40 14.32
N ASP A 147 20.99 -6.46 15.12
CA ASP A 147 19.84 -6.67 16.03
C ASP A 147 18.49 -6.73 15.30
N ALA A 148 18.42 -6.20 14.08
CA ALA A 148 17.22 -6.15 13.24
C ALA A 148 17.63 -6.18 11.75
N PRO A 149 18.05 -7.35 11.24
CA PRO A 149 18.51 -7.48 9.86
C PRO A 149 17.36 -7.27 8.87
N CYS A 150 17.64 -6.62 7.75
CA CYS A 150 16.65 -6.40 6.69
C CYS A 150 16.43 -7.61 5.79
N SER A 151 17.28 -8.63 5.91
CA SER A 151 17.24 -9.84 5.10
C SER A 151 16.44 -10.98 5.74
N VAL A 152 15.99 -10.82 6.99
CA VAL A 152 15.24 -11.86 7.72
C VAL A 152 13.83 -11.36 8.03
N PRO A 153 12.79 -11.91 7.38
CA PRO A 153 11.41 -11.54 7.69
C PRO A 153 10.99 -12.11 9.04
N TYR A 154 10.14 -11.37 9.77
CA TYR A 154 9.55 -11.84 11.04
C TYR A 154 8.56 -12.99 10.83
N PHE A 155 7.80 -12.93 9.74
CA PHE A 155 6.87 -13.97 9.33
C PHE A 155 6.72 -13.96 7.80
N GLU A 156 6.27 -15.09 7.28
CA GLU A 156 5.89 -15.24 5.88
C GLU A 156 4.58 -15.99 5.76
N VAL A 157 3.57 -15.33 5.21
CA VAL A 157 2.32 -15.98 4.83
C VAL A 157 2.47 -16.50 3.39
N PHE A 158 1.99 -17.72 3.13
CA PHE A 158 2.10 -18.38 1.81
C PHE A 158 3.55 -18.58 1.30
N GLY A 159 4.58 -18.42 2.15
CA GLY A 159 6.00 -18.56 1.79
C GLY A 159 6.58 -17.42 0.96
N PHE A 160 5.88 -16.28 0.86
CA PHE A 160 6.40 -15.08 0.19
C PHE A 160 5.83 -13.75 0.68
N VAL A 161 4.67 -13.74 1.32
CA VAL A 161 4.03 -12.52 1.80
C VAL A 161 4.63 -12.15 3.15
N SER A 162 5.59 -11.22 3.11
CA SER A 162 6.20 -10.61 4.27
C SER A 162 5.61 -9.21 4.56
N LEU A 163 6.04 -8.59 5.65
CA LEU A 163 5.75 -7.19 5.95
C LEU A 163 6.19 -6.24 4.82
N ALA A 164 7.36 -6.47 4.23
CA ALA A 164 7.87 -5.65 3.14
C ALA A 164 6.98 -5.78 1.88
N PHE A 165 6.53 -6.99 1.56
CA PHE A 165 5.62 -7.24 0.44
C PHE A 165 4.26 -6.56 0.62
N MET A 166 3.69 -6.60 1.83
CA MET A 166 2.42 -5.94 2.10
C MET A 166 2.53 -4.42 1.95
N ALA A 167 3.64 -3.82 2.40
CA ALA A 167 3.91 -2.40 2.18
C ALA A 167 4.02 -2.08 0.68
N PHE A 168 4.69 -2.93 -0.10
CA PHE A 168 4.76 -2.80 -1.55
C PHE A 168 3.36 -2.81 -2.19
N CYS A 169 2.49 -3.75 -1.80
CA CYS A 169 1.10 -3.81 -2.29
C CYS A 169 0.37 -2.48 -2.04
N ALA A 170 0.46 -1.93 -0.84
CA ALA A 170 -0.18 -0.67 -0.48
C ALA A 170 0.34 0.52 -1.31
N PHE A 171 1.67 0.65 -1.48
CA PHE A 171 2.24 1.72 -2.31
C PHE A 171 1.84 1.60 -3.78
N VAL A 172 1.83 0.38 -4.34
CA VAL A 172 1.36 0.12 -5.71
C VAL A 172 -0.11 0.51 -5.86
N THR A 173 -0.96 0.17 -4.90
CA THR A 173 -2.38 0.58 -4.94
C THR A 173 -2.53 2.10 -4.94
N VAL A 174 -1.77 2.83 -4.12
CA VAL A 174 -1.77 4.30 -4.14
C VAL A 174 -1.37 4.83 -5.52
N LEU A 175 -0.27 4.31 -6.10
CA LEU A 175 0.21 4.74 -7.42
C LEU A 175 -0.82 4.47 -8.53
N VAL A 176 -1.48 3.32 -8.51
CA VAL A 176 -2.49 2.95 -9.53
C VAL A 176 -3.74 3.83 -9.41
N PHE A 177 -4.26 4.05 -8.21
CA PHE A 177 -5.46 4.89 -8.04
C PHE A 177 -5.20 6.37 -8.35
N LEU A 178 -4.05 6.91 -7.94
CA LEU A 178 -3.70 8.30 -8.26
C LEU A 178 -3.28 8.48 -9.72
N GLY A 179 -2.53 7.54 -10.28
CA GLY A 179 -1.99 7.62 -11.65
C GLY A 179 -2.99 7.23 -12.75
N VAL A 180 -3.87 6.25 -12.49
CA VAL A 180 -4.82 5.73 -13.50
C VAL A 180 -6.22 6.24 -13.26
N VAL A 181 -6.75 6.07 -12.04
CA VAL A 181 -8.17 6.34 -11.74
C VAL A 181 -8.45 7.84 -11.62
N SER A 182 -7.59 8.60 -10.93
CA SER A 182 -7.77 10.06 -10.77
C SER A 182 -7.68 10.83 -12.10
N ARG A 183 -6.91 10.32 -13.07
CA ARG A 183 -6.79 10.94 -14.40
C ARG A 183 -8.03 10.71 -15.27
N ALA A 184 -8.74 9.60 -15.07
CA ALA A 184 -9.98 9.32 -15.79
C ALA A 184 -11.11 10.27 -15.39
N ASP A 185 -11.17 10.63 -14.10
CA ASP A 185 -12.12 11.59 -13.56
C ASP A 185 -11.93 13.00 -14.16
N GLY A 186 -10.67 13.44 -14.33
CA GLY A 186 -10.34 14.70 -15.00
C GLY A 186 -10.77 14.74 -16.47
N ALA A 187 -10.55 13.65 -17.21
CA ALA A 187 -10.98 13.54 -18.61
C ALA A 187 -12.50 13.55 -18.77
N THR A 188 -13.26 12.97 -17.83
CA THR A 188 -14.72 13.04 -17.84
C THR A 188 -15.25 14.43 -17.49
N MET A 189 -14.60 15.16 -16.57
CA MET A 189 -15.01 16.53 -16.24
C MET A 189 -14.75 17.51 -17.38
N ASP A 190 -13.64 17.36 -18.11
CA ASP A 190 -13.35 18.19 -19.28
C ASP A 190 -14.28 17.89 -20.47
N ALA A 191 -14.67 16.63 -20.67
CA ALA A 191 -15.64 16.25 -21.71
C ALA A 191 -17.07 16.72 -21.40
N ALA A 192 -17.43 16.85 -20.13
CA ALA A 192 -18.73 17.36 -19.68
C ALA A 192 -18.79 18.90 -19.63
N ARG A 193 -17.66 19.60 -19.83
CA ARG A 193 -17.63 21.07 -19.86
C ARG A 193 -18.33 21.55 -21.15
N PRO A 194 -19.48 22.25 -21.07
CA PRO A 194 -20.08 22.82 -22.27
C PRO A 194 -19.07 23.77 -22.93
N THR A 195 -18.93 23.68 -24.25
CA THR A 195 -18.06 24.51 -25.08
C THR A 195 -18.55 25.96 -25.09
N ALA A 196 -18.42 26.64 -23.96
CA ALA A 196 -18.77 28.03 -23.79
C ALA A 196 -17.49 28.84 -23.68
N VAL A 197 -16.76 29.00 -24.80
CA VAL A 197 -16.08 30.24 -25.23
C VAL A 197 -15.79 30.07 -26.73
N ALA A 198 -16.79 30.34 -27.56
CA ALA A 198 -16.55 30.88 -28.89
C ALA A 198 -17.05 32.32 -28.84
N LYS A 199 -16.15 33.25 -28.52
CA LYS A 199 -16.28 34.69 -28.75
C LYS A 199 -14.89 35.26 -28.92
#